data_AF-A0A158AJM5-F1
#
_entry.id   AF-A0A158AJM5-F1
#
_cell.length_a   1.000
_cell.length_b   1.000
_cell.length_c   1.000
_cell.angle_alpha   90.00
_cell.angle_beta   90.00
_cell.angle_gamma   90.00
#
_symmetry.space_group_name_H-M   'P 1'
#
loop_
_entity.id
_entity.type
_entity.pdbx_description
1 polymer ?
#
loop_
_entity_poly.entity_id
_entity_poly.type
_entity_poly.pdbx_seq_one_letter_code
_entity_poly.pdbx_strand_id
1 'polypeptide(L)'
;MIRSQPNSSDLTKRDEEAWENVVFALFCIAMTIDSSSHACREGCGACCIAPSISSPIPGMPDGKRAGERCVQLGDDLRCGIFGDPRRPACCGGLQPSTEMCGQTREYALTWIERLEMATQPAQLS
;
A
#
# COMPACT_ATOMS: atom_id res chain seq x y z
N MET A 1 -48.68 52.17 1.78
CA MET A 1 -48.60 51.71 0.39
C MET A 1 -47.70 50.49 0.37
N ILE A 2 -48.29 49.37 -0.02
CA ILE A 2 -47.78 48.00 0.14
C ILE A 2 -46.82 47.67 -1.01
N ARG A 3 -45.82 46.85 -0.66
CA ARG A 3 -44.72 46.27 -1.46
C ARG A 3 -45.10 45.83 -2.87
N SER A 4 -44.23 46.14 -3.83
CA SER A 4 -44.05 45.32 -5.05
C SER A 4 -42.74 44.54 -4.90
N GLN A 5 -42.85 43.23 -4.70
CA GLN A 5 -41.71 42.32 -4.80
C GLN A 5 -41.41 42.04 -6.28
N PRO A 6 -40.14 41.91 -6.70
CA PRO A 6 -39.82 41.28 -7.97
C PRO A 6 -40.07 39.76 -7.90
N ASN A 7 -40.57 39.23 -9.01
CA ASN A 7 -41.06 37.88 -9.26
C ASN A 7 -39.97 36.80 -9.07
N SER A 8 -40.36 35.66 -8.49
CA SER A 8 -39.53 34.52 -8.09
C SER A 8 -39.12 33.57 -9.23
N SER A 9 -39.17 33.99 -10.48
CA SER A 9 -38.97 33.09 -11.64
C SER A 9 -37.60 33.22 -12.32
N ASP A 10 -36.62 33.90 -11.71
CA ASP A 10 -35.32 34.17 -12.35
C ASP A 10 -34.09 33.85 -11.45
N LEU A 11 -34.25 32.91 -10.52
CA LEU A 11 -33.19 32.45 -9.60
C LEU A 11 -33.09 30.92 -9.50
N THR A 12 -33.48 30.16 -10.54
CA THR A 12 -33.50 28.69 -10.46
C THR A 12 -32.88 27.95 -11.65
N LYS A 13 -32.05 28.59 -12.48
CA LYS A 13 -31.39 27.89 -13.61
C LYS A 13 -29.87 27.98 -13.68
N ARG A 14 -29.21 28.77 -12.82
CA ARG A 14 -27.73 28.88 -12.80
C ARG A 14 -27.07 28.22 -11.60
N ASP A 15 -27.85 27.78 -10.62
CA ASP A 15 -27.32 27.23 -9.38
C ASP A 15 -27.27 25.69 -9.39
N GLU A 16 -28.21 24.98 -10.03
CA GLU A 16 -28.25 23.49 -10.01
C GLU A 16 -27.00 22.81 -10.61
N GLU A 17 -26.43 23.37 -11.69
CA GLU A 17 -25.25 22.82 -12.36
C GLU A 17 -23.96 22.99 -11.53
N ALA A 18 -23.93 23.97 -10.62
CA ALA A 18 -22.77 24.22 -9.77
C ALA A 18 -22.69 23.24 -8.58
N TRP A 19 -23.82 22.82 -8.02
CA TRP A 19 -23.84 21.88 -6.89
C TRP A 19 -23.50 20.45 -7.31
N GLU A 20 -23.96 19.99 -8.49
CA GLU A 20 -23.60 18.65 -9.00
C GLU A 20 -22.09 18.55 -9.27
N ASN A 21 -21.48 19.61 -9.80
CA ASN A 21 -20.03 19.68 -10.03
C ASN A 21 -19.22 19.74 -8.73
N VAL A 22 -19.71 20.42 -7.69
CA VAL A 22 -19.05 20.46 -6.37
C VAL A 22 -19.22 19.13 -5.64
N VAL A 23 -20.38 18.48 -5.71
CA VAL A 23 -20.62 17.16 -5.11
C VAL A 23 -19.78 16.10 -5.84
N PHE A 24 -19.71 16.13 -7.17
CA PHE A 24 -18.87 15.23 -7.96
C PHE A 24 -17.38 15.45 -7.69
N ALA A 25 -16.93 16.71 -7.61
CA ALA A 25 -15.54 17.05 -7.26
C ALA A 25 -15.18 16.60 -5.83
N LEU A 26 -16.06 16.80 -4.85
CA LEU A 26 -15.86 16.32 -3.48
C LEU A 26 -15.87 14.78 -3.40
N PHE A 27 -16.68 14.10 -4.22
CA PHE A 27 -16.69 12.65 -4.33
C PHE A 27 -15.38 12.12 -4.96
N CYS A 28 -14.87 12.76 -6.01
CA CYS A 28 -13.55 12.45 -6.59
C CYS A 28 -12.38 12.75 -5.64
N ILE A 29 -12.46 13.83 -4.86
CA ILE A 29 -11.47 14.15 -3.80
C ILE A 29 -11.53 13.08 -2.71
N ALA A 30 -12.71 12.67 -2.24
CA ALA A 30 -12.85 11.59 -1.26
C ALA A 30 -12.35 10.24 -1.81
N MET A 31 -12.61 9.91 -3.09
CA MET A 31 -12.11 8.70 -3.76
C MET A 31 -10.59 8.67 -3.99
N THR A 32 -9.89 9.81 -3.88
CA THR A 32 -8.43 9.88 -3.96
C THR A 32 -7.74 9.96 -2.59
N ILE A 33 -8.51 10.08 -1.50
CA ILE A 33 -8.02 10.15 -0.10
C ILE A 33 -8.48 8.92 0.70
N ASP A 34 -8.47 7.74 0.09
CA ASP A 34 -8.38 6.46 0.83
C ASP A 34 -7.19 5.63 0.32
N SER A 35 -6.07 6.32 0.10
CA SER A 35 -4.75 5.70 0.10
C SER A 35 -4.38 5.47 1.58
N SER A 36 -4.88 4.38 2.15
CA SER A 36 -4.21 3.75 3.29
C SER A 36 -2.89 3.12 2.82
N SER A 37 -1.98 3.93 2.25
CA SER A 37 -0.60 3.55 2.03
C SER A 37 0.06 3.50 3.40
N HIS A 38 -0.02 2.35 4.05
CA HIS A 38 0.73 2.15 5.28
C HIS A 38 2.20 2.31 4.93
N ALA A 39 2.87 3.33 5.48
CA ALA A 39 4.29 3.51 5.23
C ALA A 39 5.08 2.35 5.84
N CYS A 40 6.13 1.89 5.15
CA CYS A 40 6.97 0.84 5.72
C CYS A 40 7.66 1.38 6.98
N ARG A 41 7.49 0.69 8.11
CA ARG A 41 8.08 1.10 9.40
C ARG A 41 9.60 0.96 9.37
N GLU A 42 10.30 2.02 9.72
CA GLU A 42 11.75 2.02 9.87
C GLU A 42 12.19 0.96 10.90
N GLY A 43 13.33 0.32 10.68
CA GLY A 43 13.80 -0.74 11.60
C GLY A 43 13.02 -2.06 11.52
N CYS A 44 12.04 -2.22 10.62
CA CYS A 44 11.26 -3.46 10.54
C CYS A 44 12.03 -4.59 9.83
N GLY A 45 12.38 -4.41 8.55
CA GLY A 45 13.10 -5.42 7.76
C GLY A 45 12.37 -6.75 7.52
N ALA A 46 11.12 -6.93 7.99
CA ALA A 46 10.43 -8.23 7.97
C ALA A 46 10.26 -8.79 6.56
N CYS A 47 9.90 -7.96 5.57
CA CYS A 47 9.80 -8.37 4.17
C CYS A 47 11.13 -8.83 3.54
N CYS A 48 12.26 -8.43 4.11
CA CYS A 48 13.59 -8.85 3.66
C CYS A 48 14.09 -10.12 4.36
N ILE A 49 13.39 -10.61 5.38
CA ILE A 49 13.80 -11.78 6.19
C ILE A 49 12.78 -12.91 6.05
N ALA A 50 11.51 -12.66 6.36
CA ALA A 50 10.51 -13.71 6.52
C ALA A 50 10.15 -14.49 5.23
N PRO A 51 9.77 -13.86 4.11
CA PRO A 51 9.20 -14.60 2.98
C PRO A 51 10.27 -15.35 2.19
N SER A 52 9.92 -16.42 1.49
CA SER A 52 10.79 -16.95 0.44
C SER A 52 10.73 -16.04 -0.80
N ILE A 53 11.82 -15.97 -1.56
CA ILE A 53 11.87 -15.26 -2.84
C ILE A 53 12.56 -16.19 -3.82
N SER A 54 11.84 -16.63 -4.85
CA SER A 54 12.38 -17.48 -5.92
C SER A 54 13.01 -16.68 -7.07
N SER A 55 12.68 -15.40 -7.21
CA SER A 55 13.26 -14.54 -8.23
C SER A 55 14.65 -14.03 -7.84
N PRO A 56 15.59 -13.83 -8.79
CA PRO A 56 16.94 -13.38 -8.51
C PRO A 56 16.99 -12.03 -7.78
N ILE A 57 17.86 -11.92 -6.78
CA ILE A 57 18.20 -10.68 -6.09
C ILE A 57 19.65 -10.32 -6.47
N PRO A 58 20.03 -9.05 -6.69
CA PRO A 58 21.43 -8.69 -6.86
C PRO A 58 22.28 -9.21 -5.69
N GLY A 59 23.19 -10.15 -5.96
CA GLY A 59 24.00 -10.84 -4.94
C GLY A 59 23.42 -12.17 -4.41
N MET A 60 22.20 -12.55 -4.81
CA MET A 60 21.59 -13.87 -4.55
C MET A 60 20.85 -14.35 -5.81
N PRO A 61 21.54 -14.98 -6.78
CA PRO A 61 20.95 -15.31 -8.10
C PRO A 61 19.79 -16.31 -8.02
N ASP A 62 19.80 -17.21 -7.03
CA ASP A 62 18.74 -18.20 -6.80
C ASP A 62 17.62 -17.68 -5.87
N GLY A 63 17.63 -16.37 -5.58
CA GLY A 63 16.72 -15.75 -4.61
C GLY A 63 17.12 -16.05 -3.17
N LYS A 64 16.16 -16.12 -2.25
CA LYS A 64 16.40 -16.38 -0.82
C LYS A 64 15.37 -17.33 -0.23
N ARG A 65 15.76 -18.11 0.76
CA ARG A 65 14.83 -19.00 1.49
C ARG A 65 13.98 -18.20 2.48
N ALA A 66 12.84 -18.77 2.89
CA ALA A 66 12.05 -18.21 3.99
C ALA A 66 12.90 -18.17 5.28
N GLY A 67 12.78 -17.07 6.03
CA GLY A 67 13.59 -16.78 7.22
C GLY A 67 15.05 -16.39 6.96
N GLU A 68 15.53 -16.49 5.72
CA GLU A 68 16.88 -16.08 5.35
C GLU A 68 16.97 -14.57 5.19
N ARG A 69 18.02 -13.98 5.77
CA ARG A 69 18.30 -12.54 5.70
C ARG A 69 18.79 -12.19 4.29
N CYS A 70 18.06 -11.32 3.59
CA CYS A 70 18.45 -10.81 2.27
C CYS A 70 19.80 -10.07 2.31
N VAL A 71 20.65 -10.29 1.30
CA VAL A 71 21.95 -9.59 1.14
C VAL A 71 21.80 -8.07 1.03
N GLN A 72 20.63 -7.60 0.56
CA GLN A 72 20.33 -6.18 0.40
C GLN A 72 19.78 -5.52 1.66
N LEU A 73 19.58 -6.25 2.77
CA LEU A 73 19.13 -5.64 4.01
C LEU A 73 20.35 -4.97 4.70
N GLY A 74 20.30 -3.67 4.93
CA GLY A 74 21.33 -2.94 5.67
C GLY A 74 21.28 -3.21 7.17
N ASP A 75 22.28 -2.73 7.91
CA ASP A 75 22.34 -2.83 9.37
C ASP A 75 21.24 -2.00 10.06
N ASP A 76 20.76 -0.95 9.38
CA ASP A 76 19.62 -0.13 9.76
C ASP A 76 18.26 -0.77 9.42
N LEU A 77 18.29 -1.99 8.88
CA LEU A 77 17.13 -2.80 8.52
C LEU A 77 16.27 -2.17 7.40
N ARG A 78 16.90 -1.37 6.54
CA ARG A 78 16.34 -0.90 5.27
C ARG A 78 16.85 -1.72 4.10
N CYS A 79 16.05 -1.82 3.04
CA CYS A 79 16.49 -2.46 1.80
C CYS A 79 17.40 -1.48 1.03
N GLY A 80 18.65 -1.86 0.78
CA GLY A 80 19.65 -1.06 0.08
C GLY A 80 19.36 -0.79 -1.40
N ILE A 81 18.41 -1.53 -1.99
CA ILE A 81 17.93 -1.31 -3.35
C ILE A 81 16.44 -0.90 -3.38
N PHE A 82 15.93 -0.28 -2.31
CA PHE A 82 14.55 0.21 -2.28
C PHE A 82 14.34 1.27 -3.36
N GLY A 83 13.43 1.00 -4.32
CA GLY A 83 13.14 1.89 -5.44
C GLY A 83 14.08 1.74 -6.65
N ASP A 84 15.13 0.92 -6.54
CA ASP A 84 16.01 0.60 -7.65
C ASP A 84 15.31 -0.35 -8.65
N PRO A 85 15.42 -0.13 -9.97
CA PRO A 85 14.84 -1.02 -10.99
C PRO A 85 15.33 -2.48 -10.91
N ARG A 86 16.48 -2.74 -10.29
CA ARG A 86 17.03 -4.09 -10.06
C ARG A 86 16.37 -4.79 -8.88
N ARG A 87 15.53 -4.10 -8.09
CA ARG A 87 14.76 -4.71 -7.01
C ARG A 87 13.73 -5.68 -7.61
N PRO A 88 13.66 -6.94 -7.15
CA PRO A 88 12.75 -7.91 -7.72
C PRO A 88 11.30 -7.43 -7.67
N ALA A 89 10.52 -7.72 -8.71
CA ALA A 89 9.14 -7.28 -8.84
C ALA A 89 8.27 -7.72 -7.65
N CYS A 90 8.47 -8.94 -7.12
CA CYS A 90 7.76 -9.41 -5.93
C CYS A 90 8.06 -8.55 -4.68
N CYS A 91 9.32 -8.09 -4.52
CA CYS A 91 9.71 -7.22 -3.42
C CYS A 91 9.13 -5.81 -3.56
N GLY A 92 9.01 -5.30 -4.79
CA GLY A 92 8.39 -3.99 -5.07
C GLY A 92 6.86 -4.03 -4.99
N GLY A 93 6.25 -5.16 -5.37
CA GLY A 93 4.81 -5.38 -5.33
C GLY A 93 4.25 -5.61 -3.92
N LEU A 94 5.06 -6.09 -2.98
CA LEU A 94 4.64 -6.26 -1.59
C LEU A 94 4.49 -4.90 -0.89
N GLN A 95 3.24 -4.44 -0.81
CA GLN A 95 2.90 -3.18 -0.14
C GLN A 95 2.69 -3.38 1.37
N PRO A 96 3.11 -2.42 2.22
CA PRO A 96 2.83 -2.49 3.65
C PRO A 96 1.33 -2.33 3.91
N SER A 97 0.82 -3.05 4.91
CA SER A 97 -0.55 -2.91 5.40
C SER A 97 -0.58 -3.02 6.92
N THR A 98 -1.59 -2.44 7.56
CA THR A 98 -1.75 -2.52 9.03
C THR A 98 -1.81 -3.97 9.50
N GLU A 99 -2.52 -4.83 8.76
CA GLU A 99 -2.66 -6.25 9.06
C GLU A 99 -1.33 -6.99 8.95
N MET A 100 -0.51 -6.70 7.94
CA MET A 100 0.80 -7.34 7.79
C MET A 100 1.82 -6.81 8.78
N CYS A 101 1.88 -5.49 8.98
CA CYS A 101 2.97 -4.84 9.69
C CYS A 101 2.77 -4.78 11.21
N GLY A 102 1.51 -4.77 11.66
CA GLY A 102 1.13 -4.61 13.08
C GLY A 102 1.90 -3.51 13.79
N GLN A 103 2.13 -3.69 15.10
CA GLN A 103 2.84 -2.71 15.92
C GLN A 103 4.34 -3.04 16.11
N THR A 104 4.73 -4.31 15.98
CA THR A 104 6.11 -4.77 16.26
C THR A 104 6.73 -5.47 15.06
N ARG A 105 8.05 -5.55 15.05
CA ARG A 105 8.79 -6.29 14.00
C ARG A 105 8.49 -7.77 14.08
N GLU A 106 8.46 -8.30 15.29
CA GLU A 106 8.22 -9.72 15.60
C GLU A 106 6.84 -10.14 15.11
N TYR A 107 5.85 -9.26 15.25
CA TYR A 107 4.53 -9.46 14.67
C TYR A 107 4.60 -9.58 13.15
N ALA A 108 5.26 -8.63 12.47
CA ALA A 108 5.35 -8.63 11.01
C ALA A 108 6.10 -9.86 10.46
N LEU A 109 7.16 -10.29 11.14
CA LEU A 109 7.89 -11.52 10.80
C LEU A 109 6.96 -12.74 10.91
N THR A 110 6.32 -12.90 12.07
CA THR A 110 5.40 -14.03 12.33
C THR A 110 4.21 -14.02 11.36
N TRP A 111 3.69 -12.84 11.02
CA TRP A 111 2.58 -12.71 10.09
C TRP A 111 2.96 -13.20 8.69
N ILE A 112 4.09 -12.74 8.15
CA ILE A 112 4.55 -13.12 6.82
C ILE A 112 4.92 -14.62 6.78
N GLU A 113 5.53 -15.16 7.84
CA GLU A 113 5.82 -16.60 7.95
C GLU A 113 4.53 -17.44 7.93
N ARG A 114 3.47 -16.99 8.60
CA ARG A 114 2.15 -17.67 8.56
C ARG A 114 1.56 -17.66 7.16
N LEU A 115 1.65 -16.54 6.45
CA LEU A 115 1.20 -16.45 5.06
C LEU A 115 1.98 -17.42 4.17
N GLU A 116 3.31 -17.41 4.27
CA GLU A 116 4.19 -18.32 3.52
C GLU A 116 3.77 -19.78 3.71
N MET A 117 3.56 -20.22 4.97
CA MET A 117 3.10 -21.57 5.30
C MET A 117 1.70 -21.87 4.75
N ALA A 118 0.77 -20.92 4.87
CA ALA A 118 -0.61 -21.09 4.42
C ALA A 118 -0.75 -21.18 2.91
N THR A 119 0.20 -20.60 2.16
CA THR A 119 0.20 -20.56 0.69
C THR A 119 1.20 -21.51 0.04
N GLN A 120 1.78 -22.45 0.80
CA GLN A 120 2.69 -23.44 0.20
C GLN A 120 1.95 -24.26 -0.85
N PRO A 121 2.55 -24.50 -2.03
CA PRO A 121 1.96 -25.41 -3.00
C PRO A 121 1.86 -26.80 -2.37
N ALA A 122 0.77 -27.52 -2.69
CA ALA A 122 0.64 -28.91 -2.29
C ALA A 122 1.86 -29.69 -2.82
N GLN A 123 2.65 -30.28 -1.92
CA GLN A 123 3.76 -31.13 -2.32
C GLN A 123 3.19 -32.41 -2.93
N LEU A 124 3.44 -32.61 -4.21
CA LEU A 124 3.20 -33.89 -4.86
C LEU A 124 4.30 -34.85 -4.37
N SER A 125 3.92 -35.74 -3.46
CA SER A 125 4.72 -36.86 -2.98
C SER A 125 4.71 -38.03 -3.96
#